data_AF-A0AAE6G0H9-F1
#
_entry.id   AF-A0AAE6G0H9-F1
#
_cell.length_a   1.000
_cell.length_b   1.000
_cell.length_c   1.000
_cell.angle_alpha   90.00
_cell.angle_beta   90.00
_cell.angle_gamma   90.00
#
_symmetry.space_group_name_H-M   'P 1'
#
loop_
_entity.id
_entity.type
_entity.pdbx_description
1 polymer ?
#
loop_
_entity_poly.entity_id
_entity_poly.type
_entity_poly.pdbx_seq_one_letter_code
_entity_poly.pdbx_strand_id
1 'polypeptide(L)'
;MARRKKADEMASRVRNLLAMDAAGIMRRLDARRDEMFALFSRLRSREPLLGTIASRYADGAFDQLIHLPEQEQAVVDHFYGRLDELRWYFTYTEDMPGTAQVIFSKLHKRLEESYRVLVVTLGPPVPPDGSRVVDVEAVRHDAAEAPPRKTLTRTTRRA
;
A
#
# COMPACT_ATOMS: atom_id res chain seq x y z
N MET A 1 -12.98 -25.91 11.36
CA MET A 1 -12.84 -24.54 11.92
C MET A 1 -11.37 -24.14 12.13
N ALA A 2 -10.58 -24.86 12.95
CA ALA A 2 -9.20 -24.48 13.27
C ALA A 2 -8.25 -24.36 12.05
N ARG A 3 -8.32 -25.30 11.09
CA ARG A 3 -7.47 -25.28 9.88
C ARG A 3 -7.75 -24.07 8.97
N ARG A 4 -9.02 -23.70 8.82
CA ARG A 4 -9.44 -22.53 8.03
C ARG A 4 -8.95 -21.23 8.68
N LYS A 5 -9.16 -21.09 9.99
CA LYS A 5 -8.63 -19.96 10.78
C LYS A 5 -7.11 -19.80 10.62
N LYS A 6 -6.35 -20.91 10.69
CA LYS A 6 -4.89 -20.89 10.48
C LYS A 6 -4.50 -20.45 9.07
N ALA A 7 -5.23 -20.89 8.04
CA ALA A 7 -4.99 -20.48 6.66
C ALA A 7 -5.27 -18.98 6.47
N ASP A 8 -6.38 -18.48 7.02
CA ASP A 8 -6.74 -17.05 6.96
C ASP A 8 -5.73 -16.18 7.71
N GLU A 9 -5.23 -16.64 8.86
CA GLU A 9 -4.14 -16.00 9.60
C GLU A 9 -2.84 -15.96 8.79
N MET A 10 -2.50 -17.04 8.08
CA MET A 10 -1.31 -17.09 7.23
C MET A 10 -1.43 -16.10 6.06
N ALA A 11 -2.55 -16.14 5.33
CA ALA A 11 -2.83 -15.20 4.25
C ALA A 11 -2.71 -13.74 4.73
N SER A 12 -3.27 -13.43 5.89
CA SER A 12 -3.21 -12.09 6.48
C SER A 12 -1.77 -11.64 6.81
N ARG A 13 -0.92 -12.56 7.29
CA ARG A 13 0.51 -12.27 7.53
C ARG A 13 1.26 -12.02 6.22
N VAL A 14 0.99 -12.83 5.20
CA VAL A 14 1.60 -12.68 3.88
C VAL A 14 1.21 -11.34 3.24
N ARG A 15 -0.09 -10.98 3.26
CA ARG A 15 -0.56 -9.66 2.81
C ARG A 15 0.19 -8.52 3.49
N ASN A 16 0.32 -8.58 4.82
CA ASN A 16 1.01 -7.54 5.57
C ASN A 16 2.51 -7.44 5.20
N LEU A 17 3.21 -8.58 5.06
CA LEU A 17 4.63 -8.58 4.64
C LEU A 17 4.80 -7.92 3.27
N LEU A 18 3.95 -8.26 2.31
CA LEU A 18 3.99 -7.70 0.95
C LEU A 18 3.66 -6.20 0.96
N ALA A 19 2.65 -5.80 1.73
CA ALA A 19 2.29 -4.39 1.88
C ALA A 19 3.41 -3.57 2.54
N MET A 20 4.10 -4.13 3.55
CA MET A 20 5.23 -3.47 4.21
C MET A 20 6.41 -3.30 3.26
N ASP A 21 6.73 -4.32 2.47
CA ASP A 21 7.82 -4.24 1.49
C ASP A 21 7.54 -3.17 0.44
N ALA A 22 6.38 -3.26 -0.21
CA ALA A 22 5.95 -2.33 -1.25
C ALA A 22 5.93 -0.89 -0.72
N ALA A 23 5.30 -0.65 0.44
CA ALA A 23 5.27 0.67 1.05
C ALA A 23 6.69 1.16 1.43
N GLY A 24 7.56 0.26 1.88
CA GLY A 24 8.95 0.57 2.19
C GLY A 24 9.74 1.01 0.96
N ILE A 25 9.55 0.34 -0.18
CA ILE A 25 10.15 0.70 -1.47
C ILE A 25 9.64 2.08 -1.90
N MET A 26 8.33 2.29 -1.91
CA MET A 26 7.74 3.58 -2.33
C MET A 26 8.23 4.74 -1.47
N ARG A 27 8.30 4.58 -0.15
CA ARG A 27 8.85 5.62 0.75
C ARG A 27 10.32 5.94 0.46
N ARG A 28 11.13 4.93 0.16
CA ARG A 28 12.56 5.16 -0.17
C ARG A 28 12.71 5.88 -1.51
N LEU A 29 11.93 5.49 -2.51
CA LEU A 29 11.91 6.11 -3.82
C LEU A 29 11.52 7.59 -3.74
N ASP A 30 10.53 7.93 -2.93
CA ASP A 30 10.11 9.31 -2.72
C ASP A 30 11.18 10.12 -1.98
N ALA A 31 11.66 9.60 -0.83
CA ALA A 31 12.61 10.30 0.02
C ALA A 31 14.00 10.49 -0.62
N ARG A 32 14.43 9.59 -1.50
CA ARG A 32 15.79 9.57 -2.04
C ARG A 32 15.88 10.06 -3.47
N ARG A 33 14.74 10.36 -4.14
CA ARG A 33 14.65 10.61 -5.59
C ARG A 33 15.77 11.45 -6.16
N ASP A 34 16.01 12.63 -5.60
CA ASP A 34 17.02 13.56 -6.13
C ASP A 34 18.45 13.09 -5.79
N GLU A 35 18.63 12.54 -4.59
CA GLU A 35 19.92 12.01 -4.12
C GLU A 35 20.42 10.84 -4.97
N MET A 36 19.53 9.94 -5.42
CA MET A 36 19.90 8.78 -6.25
C MET A 36 20.60 9.22 -7.54
N PHE A 37 20.04 10.21 -8.24
CA PHE A 37 20.58 10.69 -9.50
C PHE A 37 21.81 11.58 -9.31
N ALA A 38 21.87 12.36 -8.23
CA ALA A 38 23.07 13.10 -7.86
C ALA A 38 24.26 12.15 -7.61
N LEU A 39 24.03 11.05 -6.87
CA LEU A 39 25.05 10.03 -6.61
C LEU A 39 25.39 9.23 -7.87
N PHE A 40 24.41 8.85 -8.70
CA PHE A 40 24.67 8.19 -9.98
C PHE A 40 25.54 9.04 -10.91
N SER A 41 25.26 10.35 -10.98
CA SER A 41 26.05 11.30 -11.76
C SER A 41 27.48 11.42 -11.24
N ARG A 42 27.64 11.62 -9.93
CA ARG A 42 28.94 11.88 -9.28
C ARG A 42 29.83 10.64 -9.22
N LEU A 43 29.27 9.51 -8.82
CA LEU A 43 30.02 8.28 -8.55
C LEU A 43 30.06 7.34 -9.76
N ARG A 44 29.23 7.58 -10.78
CA ARG A 44 29.02 6.65 -11.91
C ARG A 44 28.67 5.22 -11.46
N SER A 45 28.10 5.10 -10.26
CA SER A 45 27.67 3.84 -9.66
C SER A 45 26.15 3.70 -9.73
N ARG A 46 25.68 2.51 -10.08
CA ARG A 46 24.25 2.15 -10.11
C ARG A 46 23.72 1.73 -8.74
N GLU A 47 24.61 1.53 -7.76
CA GLU A 47 24.26 1.07 -6.42
C GLU A 47 23.23 1.96 -5.70
N PRO A 48 23.29 3.30 -5.76
CA PRO A 48 22.25 4.15 -5.14
C PRO A 48 20.86 3.94 -5.75
N LEU A 49 20.80 3.66 -7.05
CA LEU A 49 19.56 3.40 -7.77
C LEU A 49 18.98 2.04 -7.36
N LEU A 50 19.80 0.99 -7.45
CA LEU A 50 19.41 -0.39 -7.17
C LEU A 50 19.11 -0.62 -5.68
N GLY A 51 19.91 -0.05 -4.78
CA GLY A 51 19.70 -0.16 -3.33
C GLY A 51 18.42 0.53 -2.85
N THR A 52 17.94 1.55 -3.56
CA THR A 52 16.69 2.23 -3.20
C THR A 52 15.47 1.36 -3.50
N ILE A 53 15.52 0.60 -4.60
CA ILE A 53 14.42 -0.25 -5.08
C ILE A 53 14.49 -1.69 -4.57
N ALA A 54 15.58 -2.07 -3.90
CA ALA A 54 15.75 -3.42 -3.38
C ALA A 54 14.62 -3.79 -2.40
N SER A 55 14.00 -4.94 -2.61
CA SER A 55 13.07 -5.54 -1.66
C SER A 55 13.81 -6.03 -0.42
N ARG A 56 13.21 -5.88 0.76
CA ARG A 56 13.77 -6.37 2.04
C ARG A 56 13.25 -7.75 2.42
N TYR A 57 12.13 -8.13 1.82
CA TYR A 57 11.40 -9.34 2.17
C TYR A 57 11.26 -10.32 1.00
N ALA A 58 11.80 -10.00 -0.19
CA ALA A 58 11.68 -10.84 -1.39
C ALA A 58 12.26 -12.25 -1.23
N ASP A 59 13.35 -12.40 -0.47
CA ASP A 59 13.93 -13.73 -0.22
C ASP A 59 13.02 -14.52 0.73
N GLY A 60 12.36 -15.56 0.22
CA GLY A 60 11.50 -16.46 1.01
C GLY A 60 10.05 -15.98 1.23
N ALA A 61 9.63 -14.84 0.66
CA ALA A 61 8.23 -14.42 0.70
C ALA A 61 7.41 -14.93 -0.50
N PHE A 62 8.06 -15.22 -1.64
CA PHE A 62 7.36 -15.64 -2.85
C PHE A 62 6.82 -17.08 -2.77
N ASP A 63 7.52 -17.98 -2.09
CA ASP A 63 7.05 -19.31 -1.72
C ASP A 63 5.80 -19.28 -0.82
N GLN A 64 5.56 -18.15 -0.15
CA GLN A 64 4.38 -17.94 0.69
C GLN A 64 3.15 -17.43 -0.10
N LEU A 65 3.30 -17.08 -1.39
CA LEU A 65 2.18 -16.60 -2.23
C LEU A 65 1.09 -17.64 -2.42
N ILE A 66 1.41 -18.94 -2.25
CA ILE A 66 0.44 -20.03 -2.29
C ILE A 66 -0.68 -19.87 -1.25
N HIS A 67 -0.46 -19.06 -0.21
CA HIS A 67 -1.46 -18.75 0.81
C HIS A 67 -2.44 -17.65 0.39
N LEU A 68 -2.19 -16.94 -0.71
CA LEU A 68 -3.05 -15.90 -1.23
C LEU A 68 -4.02 -16.46 -2.29
N PRO A 69 -5.23 -15.89 -2.43
CA PRO A 69 -6.08 -16.08 -3.60
C PRO A 69 -5.38 -15.65 -4.90
N GLU A 70 -5.75 -16.26 -6.04
CA GLU A 70 -5.16 -15.99 -7.35
C GLU A 70 -5.20 -14.50 -7.74
N GLN A 71 -6.29 -13.80 -7.43
CA GLN A 71 -6.41 -12.36 -7.69
C GLN A 71 -5.34 -11.55 -6.95
N GLU A 72 -5.07 -11.89 -5.69
CA GLU A 72 -4.05 -11.22 -4.89
C GLU A 72 -2.65 -11.55 -5.42
N GLN A 73 -2.40 -12.81 -5.81
CA GLN A 73 -1.15 -13.21 -6.45
C GLN A 73 -0.90 -12.40 -7.73
N ALA A 74 -1.91 -12.24 -8.58
CA ALA A 74 -1.78 -11.47 -9.82
C ALA A 74 -1.48 -9.98 -9.59
N VAL A 75 -2.08 -9.37 -8.55
CA VAL A 75 -1.80 -7.98 -8.18
C VAL A 75 -0.38 -7.82 -7.62
N VAL A 76 0.08 -8.79 -6.83
CA VAL A 76 1.45 -8.83 -6.31
C VAL A 76 2.45 -8.95 -7.46
N ASP A 77 2.26 -9.92 -8.35
CA ASP A 77 3.08 -10.12 -9.54
C ASP A 77 3.13 -8.85 -10.40
N HIS A 78 1.99 -8.20 -10.60
CA HIS A 78 1.93 -6.95 -11.36
C HIS A 78 2.82 -5.84 -10.77
N PHE A 79 2.75 -5.62 -9.45
CA PHE A 79 3.58 -4.62 -8.77
C PHE A 79 5.08 -4.95 -8.86
N TYR A 80 5.46 -6.19 -8.54
CA TYR A 80 6.87 -6.59 -8.60
C TYR A 80 7.41 -6.68 -10.03
N GLY A 81 6.55 -6.93 -11.02
CA GLY A 81 6.89 -6.80 -12.43
C GLY A 81 7.25 -5.36 -12.81
N ARG A 82 6.49 -4.36 -12.33
CA ARG A 82 6.86 -2.93 -12.52
C ARG A 82 8.16 -2.56 -11.81
N LEU A 83 8.39 -3.13 -10.64
CA LEU A 83 9.65 -2.94 -9.92
C LEU A 83 10.82 -3.57 -10.67
N ASP A 84 10.62 -4.74 -11.27
CA ASP A 84 11.64 -5.41 -12.07
C ASP A 84 11.96 -4.65 -13.36
N GLU A 85 10.96 -4.05 -14.04
CA GLU A 85 11.21 -3.14 -15.16
C GLU A 85 12.16 -1.99 -14.76
N LEU A 86 11.94 -1.41 -13.57
CA LEU A 86 12.79 -0.35 -13.04
C LEU A 86 14.19 -0.85 -12.70
N ARG A 87 14.29 -2.03 -12.08
CA ARG A 87 15.55 -2.70 -11.76
C ARG A 87 16.36 -3.01 -13.01
N TRP A 88 15.72 -3.57 -14.03
CA TRP A 88 16.33 -3.86 -15.32
C TRP A 88 16.89 -2.61 -15.96
N TYR A 89 16.07 -1.55 -16.03
CA TYR A 89 16.49 -0.27 -16.58
C TYR A 89 17.74 0.28 -15.87
N PHE A 90 17.72 0.38 -14.54
CA PHE A 90 18.86 0.88 -13.79
C PHE A 90 20.11 0.00 -13.88
N THR A 91 19.94 -1.30 -14.05
CA THR A 91 21.06 -2.23 -14.18
C THR A 91 21.83 -2.01 -15.48
N TYR A 92 21.12 -1.80 -16.60
CA TYR A 92 21.72 -1.85 -17.93
C TYR A 92 21.70 -0.52 -18.70
N THR A 93 21.07 0.52 -18.17
CA THR A 93 21.05 1.81 -18.86
C THR A 93 22.46 2.39 -19.05
N GLU A 94 22.69 2.95 -20.23
CA GLU A 94 23.85 3.76 -20.59
C GLU A 94 23.49 5.26 -20.62
N ASP A 95 22.25 5.60 -20.24
CA ASP A 95 21.74 6.96 -20.31
C ASP A 95 22.49 7.90 -19.38
N MET A 96 22.62 9.15 -19.82
CA MET A 96 23.06 10.24 -18.95
C MET A 96 22.04 10.47 -17.82
N PRO A 97 22.48 10.95 -16.63
CA PRO A 97 21.60 11.10 -15.47
C PRO A 97 20.29 11.86 -15.74
N GLY A 98 20.30 12.90 -16.58
CA GLY A 98 19.10 13.64 -16.95
C GLY A 98 18.08 12.79 -17.72
N THR A 99 18.54 12.04 -18.72
CA THR A 99 17.69 11.10 -19.47
C THR A 99 17.18 9.98 -18.54
N ALA A 100 18.04 9.48 -17.66
CA ALA A 100 17.66 8.47 -16.68
C ALA A 100 16.57 8.93 -15.72
N GLN A 101 16.61 10.20 -15.29
CA GLN A 101 15.57 10.80 -14.44
C GLN A 101 14.22 10.93 -15.16
N VAL A 102 14.24 11.26 -16.47
CA VAL A 102 13.02 11.33 -17.29
C VAL A 102 12.39 9.94 -17.45
N ILE A 103 13.19 8.92 -17.75
CA ILE A 103 12.70 7.54 -17.89
C ILE A 103 12.21 7.02 -16.53
N PHE A 104 12.97 7.25 -15.47
CA PHE A 104 12.55 6.95 -14.10
C PHE A 104 11.19 7.54 -13.78
N SER A 105 10.95 8.82 -14.08
CA SER A 105 9.66 9.46 -13.76
C SER A 105 8.48 8.73 -14.41
N LYS A 106 8.65 8.21 -15.63
CA LYS A 106 7.62 7.42 -16.33
C LYS A 106 7.42 6.05 -15.68
N LEU A 107 8.50 5.34 -15.39
CA LEU A 107 8.46 4.01 -14.76
C LEU A 107 7.93 4.09 -13.32
N HIS A 108 8.34 5.11 -12.57
CA HIS A 108 7.87 5.40 -11.22
C HIS A 108 6.36 5.63 -11.18
N LYS A 109 5.80 6.39 -12.13
CA LYS A 109 4.35 6.59 -12.21
C LYS A 109 3.59 5.28 -12.43
N ARG A 110 4.09 4.39 -13.29
CA ARG A 110 3.50 3.05 -13.51
C ARG A 110 3.60 2.19 -12.25
N LEU A 111 4.72 2.28 -11.54
CA LEU A 111 4.92 1.61 -10.25
C LEU A 111 3.94 2.14 -9.19
N GLU A 112 3.78 3.45 -9.06
CA GLU A 112 2.78 4.08 -8.16
C GLU A 112 1.36 3.61 -8.46
N GLU A 113 0.98 3.53 -9.74
CA GLU A 113 -0.34 3.04 -10.16
C GLU A 113 -0.54 1.58 -9.72
N SER A 114 0.44 0.70 -9.96
CA SER A 114 0.40 -0.68 -9.50
C SER A 114 0.39 -0.80 -7.96
N TYR A 115 1.09 0.09 -7.26
CA TYR A 115 1.11 0.15 -5.80
C TYR A 115 -0.26 0.51 -5.23
N ARG A 116 -0.98 1.46 -5.84
CA ARG A 116 -2.35 1.81 -5.42
C ARG A 116 -3.28 0.60 -5.53
N VAL A 117 -3.21 -0.14 -6.64
CA VAL A 117 -3.98 -1.38 -6.82
C VAL A 117 -3.62 -2.42 -5.76
N LEU A 118 -2.32 -2.58 -5.47
CA LEU A 118 -1.84 -3.49 -4.42
C LEU A 118 -2.39 -3.12 -3.05
N VAL A 119 -2.34 -1.85 -2.65
CA VAL A 119 -2.86 -1.40 -1.34
C VAL A 119 -4.37 -1.57 -1.24
N VAL A 120 -5.12 -1.26 -2.30
CA VAL A 120 -6.58 -1.49 -2.32
C VAL A 120 -6.92 -2.98 -2.18
N THR A 121 -6.10 -3.85 -2.78
CA THR A 121 -6.37 -5.30 -2.82
C THR A 121 -5.95 -6.01 -1.53
N LEU A 122 -4.74 -5.70 -1.02
CA LEU A 122 -4.17 -6.40 0.15
C LEU A 122 -4.43 -5.69 1.48
N GLY A 123 -4.80 -4.41 1.42
CA GLY A 123 -4.82 -3.49 2.54
C GLY A 123 -3.49 -2.75 2.74
N PRO A 124 -3.50 -1.61 3.47
CA PRO A 124 -2.28 -0.92 3.85
C PRO A 124 -1.46 -1.75 4.85
N PRO A 125 -0.14 -1.53 4.94
CA PRO A 125 0.68 -2.19 5.95
C PRO A 125 0.24 -1.80 7.36
N VAL A 126 0.28 -2.76 8.28
CA VAL A 126 -0.04 -2.50 9.69
C VAL A 126 1.05 -1.59 10.30
N PRO A 127 0.66 -0.45 10.88
CA PRO A 127 1.57 0.43 11.61
C PRO A 127 2.28 -0.26 12.78
N PRO A 128 3.53 0.13 13.09
CA PRO A 128 4.29 -0.46 14.21
C PRO A 128 3.69 -0.16 15.58
N ASP A 129 2.89 0.90 15.71
CA ASP A 129 2.16 1.25 16.93
C ASP A 129 0.87 0.44 17.14
N GLY A 130 0.54 -0.46 16.20
CA GLY A 130 -0.66 -1.30 16.26
C GLY A 130 -1.96 -0.58 15.96
N SER A 131 -1.93 0.70 15.56
CA SER A 131 -3.12 1.42 15.13
C SER A 131 -3.69 0.80 13.86
N ARG A 132 -5.01 0.56 13.82
CA ARG A 132 -5.71 0.13 12.60
C ARG A 132 -6.53 1.29 12.07
N VAL A 133 -6.17 1.79 10.91
CA VAL A 133 -7.03 2.72 10.17
C VAL A 133 -8.22 1.91 9.67
N VAL A 134 -9.40 2.21 10.18
CA VAL A 134 -10.67 1.64 9.72
C VAL A 134 -11.38 2.77 8.97
N ASP A 135 -11.60 2.59 7.67
CA ASP A 135 -12.47 3.49 6.92
C ASP A 135 -13.89 3.34 7.47
N VAL A 136 -14.33 4.31 8.26
CA VAL A 136 -15.71 4.37 8.76
C VAL A 136 -16.54 5.06 7.69
N GLU A 137 -17.28 4.27 6.93
CA GLU A 137 -18.35 4.81 6.08
C GLU A 137 -19.43 5.38 7.02
N ALA A 138 -19.56 6.71 7.04
CA ALA A 138 -20.55 7.39 7.88
C ALA A 138 -21.96 7.03 7.40
N VAL A 139 -22.60 6.07 8.06
CA VAL A 139 -24.03 5.78 7.86
C VAL A 139 -24.81 7.04 8.26
N ARG A 140 -25.37 7.74 7.27
CA ARG A 140 -26.35 8.81 7.54
C ARG A 140 -27.60 8.14 8.10
N HIS A 141 -27.83 8.30 9.40
CA HIS A 141 -29.14 8.07 9.97
C HIS A 141 -30.07 9.17 9.46
N ASP A 142 -30.90 8.83 8.47
CA ASP A 142 -32.07 9.65 8.14
C ASP A 142 -32.93 9.75 9.40
N ALA A 143 -33.24 11.00 9.76
CA ALA A 143 -33.95 11.37 10.97
C ALA A 143 -35.32 10.68 11.01
N ALA A 144 -35.44 9.66 11.87
CA ALA A 144 -36.72 9.10 12.26
C ALA A 144 -37.52 10.17 13.02
N GLU A 145 -38.52 10.71 12.31
CA GLU A 145 -39.84 11.15 12.76
C GLU A 145 -39.98 11.47 14.26
N ALA A 146 -40.06 12.78 14.56
CA ALA A 146 -40.29 13.29 15.90
C ALA A 146 -41.66 12.82 16.46
N PRO A 147 -41.74 12.31 17.70
CA PRO A 147 -43.02 11.89 18.28
C PRO A 147 -43.88 13.12 18.66
N PRO A 148 -45.22 13.00 18.58
CA PRO A 148 -46.13 14.12 18.83
C PRO A 148 -46.10 14.56 20.31
N ARG A 149 -46.01 15.88 20.52
CA ARG A 149 -46.07 16.54 21.84
C ARG A 149 -47.41 16.21 22.53
N LYS A 150 -47.34 15.56 23.69
CA LYS A 150 -48.49 15.38 24.58
C LYS A 150 -48.83 16.70 25.28
N THR A 151 -50.02 17.24 24.99
CA THR A 151 -50.61 18.40 25.66
C THR A 151 -51.00 18.01 27.09
N LEU A 152 -50.38 18.62 28.10
CA LEU A 152 -50.78 18.49 29.51
C LEU A 152 -51.93 19.45 29.81
N THR A 153 -53.14 18.92 29.91
CA THR A 153 -54.33 19.63 30.44
C THR A 153 -54.18 19.82 31.96
N ARG A 154 -54.13 21.08 32.39
CA ARG A 154 -54.03 21.45 33.81
C ARG A 154 -55.42 21.52 34.44
N THR A 155 -55.79 20.47 35.17
CA THR A 155 -57.02 20.42 35.99
C THR A 155 -56.92 21.38 37.17
N THR A 156 -57.69 22.47 37.18
CA THR A 156 -57.84 23.35 38.34
C THR A 156 -58.99 22.84 39.23
N ARG A 157 -58.67 22.44 40.46
CA ARG A 157 -59.65 22.17 41.52
C ARG A 157 -59.69 23.39 42.47
N ARG A 158 -60.88 23.98 42.62
CA ARG A 158 -61.20 25.09 43.53
C ARG A 158 -61.03 24.71 45.00
N ALA A 159 -60.63 25.69 45.81
CA ALA A 159 -61.13 25.92 47.17
C ALA A 159 -61.54 27.39 47.25
#